data_AF-A0A4Z0A939-F1
#
_entry.id   AF-A0A4Z0A939-F1
#
_cell.length_a   1.000
_cell.length_b   1.000
_cell.length_c   1.000
_cell.angle_alpha   90.00
_cell.angle_beta   90.00
_cell.angle_gamma   90.00
#
_symmetry.space_group_name_H-M   'P 1'
#
loop_
_entity.id
_entity.type
_entity.pdbx_description
1 polymer ?
#
loop_
_entity_poly.entity_id
_entity_poly.type
_entity_poly.pdbx_seq_one_letter_code
_entity_poly.pdbx_strand_id
1 'polypeptide(L)'
;MASDHVTVCHQCYAFATAGPAEFALQGKECQKKHWKAHKPFCRGGSLSHELVSAFAKQTGINAVPQDASMPVQDTGPLGARGIVITCLPPAPGQDIPGGSTDCALASGLKERILALPGFPRPVPSPSSPAHRIAHVPGAGLGMFATRCLVAGELVFAERPIIIMPQGMLPLSFKADKQSVGSAEYKRKVLKDAEDMVGMLISRSLPDRARAYLNLGNAGTFEGAGPLMGILQTNSWAITAEELKEAVPETLEDDPLVKLAGVCDTLSRINHSPNSMVTFDLKSFSFVLCVLRDIDAGTPITVSYVHNIGIMSAAERQRDLGPYAFKCTCMSCVSPAISDLRRKEIADTPIKPHKLVGPWLYNAHLPDDYLTQPSLRVLRLVTEEGLEFADAYMQHLVQLASAYVALGDRKNYLWAHERIMQQVDANPRNGYGADKSKFPENPETHGLWRRRVKAKAS
;
A
#
# COMPACT_ATOMS: atom_id res chain seq x y z
N MET A 1 30.63 28.01 -20.98
CA MET A 1 29.52 28.88 -21.39
C MET A 1 28.28 28.01 -21.51
N ALA A 2 27.26 28.35 -20.72
CA ALA A 2 25.86 27.89 -20.67
C ALA A 2 25.54 26.41 -20.93
N SER A 3 25.18 25.71 -19.85
CA SER A 3 24.41 24.47 -19.82
C SER A 3 22.92 24.79 -20.04
N ASP A 4 22.31 24.23 -21.08
CA ASP A 4 20.87 24.34 -21.34
C ASP A 4 20.08 23.47 -20.34
N HIS A 5 19.66 24.10 -19.24
CA HIS A 5 18.58 23.58 -18.43
C HIS A 5 17.27 23.75 -19.22
N VAL A 6 16.64 22.64 -19.59
CA VAL A 6 15.27 22.64 -20.10
C VAL A 6 14.33 22.92 -18.92
N THR A 7 14.08 24.20 -18.66
CA THR A 7 13.05 24.65 -17.72
C THR A 7 11.69 24.43 -18.38
N VAL A 8 10.94 23.42 -17.95
CA VAL A 8 9.55 23.25 -18.39
C VAL A 8 8.73 24.39 -17.77
N CYS A 9 8.17 25.25 -18.62
CA CYS A 9 7.40 26.42 -18.22
C CYS A 9 6.14 26.02 -17.42
N HIS A 10 5.95 26.63 -16.24
CA HIS A 10 4.80 26.43 -15.33
C HIS A 10 3.43 26.62 -16.00
N GLN A 11 3.35 27.34 -17.14
CA GLN A 11 2.11 27.50 -17.89
C GLN A 11 1.65 26.20 -18.58
N CYS A 12 2.55 25.27 -18.92
CA CYS A 12 2.20 24.03 -19.61
C CYS A 12 1.33 23.07 -18.77
N TYR A 13 1.37 23.18 -17.44
CA TYR A 13 0.57 22.34 -16.53
C TYR A 13 -0.90 22.76 -16.47
N ALA A 14 -1.20 24.05 -16.67
CA ALA A 14 -2.57 24.57 -16.62
C ALA A 14 -3.40 24.19 -17.86
N PHE A 15 -2.76 24.09 -19.04
CA PHE A 15 -3.45 23.86 -20.32
C PHE A 15 -4.04 22.45 -20.49
N ALA A 16 -3.62 21.46 -19.71
CA ALA A 16 -4.11 20.07 -19.81
C ALA A 16 -5.49 19.84 -19.17
N THR A 17 -6.06 20.85 -18.51
CA THR A 17 -7.30 20.73 -17.73
C THR A 17 -8.53 21.41 -18.35
N ALA A 18 -8.38 22.15 -19.45
CA ALA A 18 -9.47 22.86 -20.11
C ALA A 18 -10.07 22.05 -21.27
N GLY A 19 -11.41 21.99 -21.34
CA GLY A 19 -12.14 21.22 -22.35
C GLY A 19 -12.01 21.76 -23.79
N PRO A 20 -12.58 21.05 -24.79
CA PRO A 20 -12.30 21.23 -26.22
C PRO A 20 -12.51 22.65 -26.79
N ALA A 21 -13.34 23.48 -26.15
CA ALA A 21 -13.74 24.79 -26.66
C ALA A 21 -12.73 25.92 -26.40
N GLU A 22 -11.83 25.80 -25.41
CA GLU A 22 -10.83 26.83 -25.08
C GLU A 22 -9.49 26.67 -25.85
N PHE A 23 -9.32 25.56 -26.59
CA PHE A 23 -8.10 25.27 -27.35
C PHE A 23 -7.79 26.27 -28.48
N ALA A 24 -8.77 27.05 -28.92
CA ALA A 24 -8.70 27.72 -30.22
C ALA A 24 -7.92 29.05 -30.22
N LEU A 25 -7.72 29.74 -29.08
CA LEU A 25 -7.39 31.18 -29.14
C LEU A 25 -5.99 31.63 -28.71
N GLN A 26 -5.10 30.74 -28.23
CA GLN A 26 -3.69 31.14 -27.94
C GLN A 26 -2.61 30.14 -28.40
N GLY A 27 -2.97 29.10 -29.16
CA GLY A 27 -2.09 27.96 -29.47
C GLY A 27 -1.05 28.12 -30.60
N LYS A 28 -1.11 29.16 -31.44
CA LYS A 28 -0.29 29.21 -32.67
C LYS A 28 1.19 29.56 -32.43
N GLU A 29 1.52 30.39 -31.43
CA GLU A 29 2.92 30.74 -31.13
C GLU A 29 3.64 29.63 -30.35
N CYS A 30 2.95 29.02 -29.37
CA CYS A 30 3.50 27.89 -28.60
C CYS A 30 3.77 26.67 -29.48
N GLN A 31 2.83 26.34 -30.39
CA GLN A 31 3.01 25.26 -31.37
C GLN A 31 4.23 25.48 -32.30
N LYS A 32 4.52 26.73 -32.69
CA LYS A 32 5.70 27.04 -33.51
C LYS A 32 7.01 26.87 -32.74
N LYS A 33 7.07 27.30 -31.47
CA LYS A 33 8.29 27.20 -30.63
C LYS A 33 8.59 25.76 -30.18
N HIS A 34 7.57 24.94 -29.96
CA HIS A 34 7.74 23.60 -29.36
C HIS A 34 7.27 22.45 -30.28
N TRP A 35 7.25 22.67 -31.60
CA TRP A 35 6.74 21.71 -32.59
C TRP A 35 7.32 20.29 -32.43
N LYS A 36 8.61 20.16 -32.08
CA LYS A 36 9.22 18.83 -31.85
C LYS A 36 8.59 18.06 -30.69
N ALA A 37 8.13 18.73 -29.64
CA ALA A 37 7.43 18.12 -28.51
C ALA A 37 5.95 17.86 -28.80
N HIS A 38 5.30 18.70 -29.61
CA HIS A 38 3.86 18.57 -29.93
C HIS A 38 3.54 17.67 -31.12
N LYS A 39 4.47 17.51 -32.08
CA LYS A 39 4.27 16.70 -33.30
C LYS A 39 3.71 15.29 -33.05
N PRO A 40 4.12 14.55 -32.00
CA PRO A 40 3.56 13.22 -31.70
C PRO A 40 2.08 13.23 -31.28
N PHE A 41 1.59 14.36 -30.76
CA PHE A 41 0.24 14.48 -30.18
C PHE A 41 -0.77 15.17 -31.11
N CYS A 42 -0.30 15.79 -32.21
CA CYS A 42 -1.11 16.63 -33.09
C CYS A 42 -1.73 15.90 -34.29
N ARG A 43 -1.38 14.63 -34.54
CA ARG A 43 -2.01 13.82 -35.60
C ARG A 43 -2.79 12.69 -34.96
N GLY A 44 -4.12 12.84 -34.95
CA GLY A 44 -5.07 11.78 -34.62
C GLY A 44 -5.09 10.67 -35.68
N GLY A 45 -3.97 9.94 -35.80
CA GLY A 45 -3.86 8.68 -36.54
C GLY A 45 -3.66 7.52 -35.56
N SER A 46 -4.15 6.34 -35.90
CA SER A 46 -4.17 5.14 -35.04
C SER A 46 -2.83 4.87 -34.35
N LEU A 47 -2.84 4.93 -33.01
CA LEU A 47 -1.65 4.95 -32.14
C LEU A 47 -1.10 3.58 -31.72
N SER A 48 -1.46 2.48 -32.40
CA SER A 48 -1.05 1.13 -31.95
C SER A 48 0.27 0.61 -32.53
N HIS A 49 0.70 1.07 -33.72
CA HIS A 49 1.85 0.47 -34.42
C HIS A 49 3.12 1.34 -34.39
N GLU A 50 2.97 2.66 -34.35
CA GLU A 50 4.11 3.60 -34.36
C GLU A 50 4.83 3.71 -33.01
N LEU A 51 4.11 3.65 -31.89
CA LEU A 51 4.70 3.62 -30.54
C LEU A 51 5.47 2.33 -30.29
N VAL A 52 4.90 1.18 -30.72
CA VAL A 52 5.53 -0.14 -30.61
C VAL A 52 6.79 -0.21 -31.49
N SER A 53 6.73 0.32 -32.71
CA SER A 53 7.88 0.33 -33.62
C SER A 53 8.96 1.33 -33.19
N ALA A 54 8.58 2.50 -32.65
CA ALA A 54 9.51 3.46 -32.09
C ALA A 54 10.20 2.91 -30.82
N PHE A 55 9.44 2.28 -29.92
CA PHE A 55 9.94 1.62 -28.72
C PHE A 55 10.90 0.47 -29.06
N ALA A 56 10.53 -0.41 -29.99
CA ALA A 56 11.40 -1.51 -30.46
C ALA A 56 12.68 -1.01 -31.14
N LYS A 57 12.61 0.07 -31.93
CA LYS A 57 13.79 0.71 -32.54
C LYS A 57 14.70 1.42 -31.54
N GLN A 58 14.17 1.95 -30.44
CA GLN A 58 14.94 2.69 -29.43
C GLN A 58 15.56 1.76 -28.37
N THR A 59 14.93 0.63 -28.07
CA THR A 59 15.31 -0.26 -26.96
C THR A 59 15.89 -1.60 -27.41
N GLY A 60 15.71 -2.00 -28.67
CA GLY A 60 16.13 -3.31 -29.17
C GLY A 60 15.24 -4.47 -28.68
N ILE A 61 14.15 -4.17 -27.97
CA ILE A 61 13.21 -5.15 -27.43
C ILE A 61 12.10 -5.40 -28.45
N ASN A 62 11.97 -6.65 -28.92
CA ASN A 62 10.84 -7.07 -29.76
C ASN A 62 9.56 -7.14 -28.90
N ALA A 63 8.61 -6.23 -29.13
CA ALA A 63 7.29 -6.31 -28.52
C ALA A 63 6.51 -7.49 -29.11
N VAL A 64 5.93 -8.32 -28.24
CA VAL A 64 4.97 -9.37 -28.65
C VAL A 64 3.61 -8.70 -28.88
N PRO A 65 2.94 -8.92 -30.04
CA PRO A 65 1.64 -8.32 -30.33
C PRO A 65 0.55 -8.72 -29.32
N GLN A 66 -0.41 -7.82 -29.13
CA GLN A 66 -1.56 -7.95 -28.21
C GLN A 66 -2.44 -9.21 -28.42
N ASP A 67 -2.38 -9.85 -29.59
CA ASP A 67 -3.27 -10.98 -29.97
C ASP A 67 -2.55 -12.33 -30.12
N ALA A 68 -1.36 -12.49 -29.57
CA ALA A 68 -0.90 -13.85 -29.28
C ALA A 68 -1.68 -14.33 -28.04
N SER A 69 -2.67 -15.21 -28.24
CA SER A 69 -3.13 -16.10 -27.18
C SER A 69 -1.91 -16.88 -26.70
N MET A 70 -1.18 -16.31 -25.75
CA MET A 70 -0.01 -16.99 -25.20
C MET A 70 -0.58 -18.23 -24.52
N PRO A 71 -0.17 -19.44 -24.96
CA PRO A 71 -0.58 -20.64 -24.26
C PRO A 71 -0.21 -20.45 -22.80
N VAL A 72 -1.07 -20.94 -21.90
CA VAL A 72 -0.73 -21.11 -20.48
C VAL A 72 0.62 -21.82 -20.45
N GLN A 73 1.70 -21.05 -20.30
CA GLN A 73 3.02 -21.63 -20.16
C GLN A 73 3.00 -22.21 -18.76
N ASP A 74 2.93 -23.53 -18.71
CA ASP A 74 3.14 -24.32 -17.50
C ASP A 74 4.53 -23.93 -16.96
N THR A 75 4.58 -23.04 -15.97
CA THR A 75 5.82 -22.38 -15.52
C THR A 75 6.39 -23.01 -14.25
N GLY A 76 6.62 -24.32 -14.28
CA GLY A 76 7.47 -25.03 -13.31
C GLY A 76 7.09 -24.86 -11.82
N PRO A 77 7.89 -25.41 -10.89
CA PRO A 77 7.67 -25.19 -9.46
C PRO A 77 7.96 -23.73 -9.09
N LEU A 78 7.14 -23.17 -8.18
CA LEU A 78 7.37 -21.86 -7.56
C LEU A 78 8.82 -21.80 -7.02
N GLY A 79 9.59 -20.80 -7.47
CA GLY A 79 11.02 -20.66 -7.13
C GLY A 79 12.00 -21.11 -8.23
N ALA A 80 11.53 -21.66 -9.35
CA ALA A 80 12.32 -21.71 -10.58
C ALA A 80 12.55 -20.26 -11.05
N ARG A 81 13.78 -19.73 -10.94
CA ARG A 81 14.15 -18.33 -11.21
C ARG A 81 13.60 -17.81 -12.55
N GLY A 82 12.40 -17.25 -12.53
CA GLY A 82 11.72 -16.75 -13.71
C GLY A 82 10.59 -15.80 -13.33
N ILE A 83 10.34 -14.86 -14.22
CA ILE A 83 9.24 -13.90 -14.13
C ILE A 83 8.28 -14.19 -15.29
N VAL A 84 7.00 -14.28 -14.96
CA VAL A 84 5.90 -14.43 -15.91
C VAL A 84 5.18 -13.09 -16.03
N ILE A 85 5.08 -12.60 -17.28
CA ILE A 85 4.25 -11.44 -17.60
C ILE A 85 2.84 -11.93 -17.90
N THR A 86 1.85 -11.40 -17.19
CA THR A 86 0.46 -11.88 -17.30
C THR A 86 -0.55 -10.79 -16.95
N CYS A 87 -1.83 -11.14 -16.96
CA CYS A 87 -2.93 -10.27 -16.58
C CYS A 87 -3.84 -11.02 -15.60
N LEU A 88 -4.23 -10.38 -14.49
CA LEU A 88 -5.07 -10.97 -13.44
C LEU A 88 -6.21 -10.01 -13.01
N PRO A 89 -7.45 -10.50 -12.90
CA PRO A 89 -7.92 -11.77 -13.44
C PRO A 89 -7.79 -11.84 -14.98
N PRO A 90 -7.76 -13.04 -15.59
CA PRO A 90 -7.65 -13.17 -17.04
C PRO A 90 -8.83 -12.48 -17.73
N ALA A 91 -8.54 -11.53 -18.63
CA ALA A 91 -9.55 -10.77 -19.36
C ALA A 91 -9.50 -10.93 -20.90
N PRO A 92 -9.50 -12.14 -21.49
CA PRO A 92 -9.59 -12.25 -22.94
C PRO A 92 -11.00 -11.85 -23.41
N GLY A 93 -11.15 -10.66 -23.98
CA GLY A 93 -12.36 -10.23 -24.69
C GLY A 93 -13.61 -10.00 -23.84
N GLN A 94 -13.48 -9.84 -22.51
CA GLN A 94 -14.60 -9.53 -21.61
C GLN A 94 -14.32 -8.29 -20.78
N ASP A 95 -15.36 -7.49 -20.55
CA ASP A 95 -15.36 -6.39 -19.60
C ASP A 95 -15.50 -6.97 -18.19
N ILE A 96 -14.39 -7.03 -17.44
CA ILE A 96 -14.39 -7.52 -16.07
C ILE A 96 -14.78 -6.35 -15.14
N PRO A 97 -15.87 -6.46 -14.37
CA PRO A 97 -16.19 -5.46 -13.37
C PRO A 97 -15.01 -5.24 -12.41
N GLY A 98 -14.53 -3.99 -12.32
CA GLY A 98 -13.34 -3.62 -11.55
C GLY A 98 -12.00 -3.74 -12.29
N GLY A 99 -12.01 -4.07 -13.60
CA GLY A 99 -10.83 -4.11 -14.46
C GLY A 99 -9.92 -5.31 -14.26
N SER A 100 -8.78 -5.33 -14.96
CA SER A 100 -7.75 -6.37 -14.87
C SER A 100 -6.38 -5.74 -14.67
N THR A 101 -5.49 -6.39 -13.93
CA THR A 101 -4.15 -5.90 -13.59
C THR A 101 -3.10 -6.56 -14.47
N ASP A 102 -2.22 -5.77 -15.09
CA ASP A 102 -1.04 -6.31 -15.76
C ASP A 102 0.08 -6.57 -14.74
N CYS A 103 0.56 -7.81 -14.72
CA CYS A 103 1.46 -8.29 -13.68
C CYS A 103 2.78 -8.83 -14.25
N ALA A 104 3.87 -8.58 -13.54
CA ALA A 104 5.07 -9.38 -13.56
C ALA A 104 5.11 -10.20 -12.25
N LEU A 105 5.06 -11.53 -12.33
CA LEU A 105 4.99 -12.41 -11.16
C LEU A 105 6.08 -13.48 -11.21
N ALA A 106 6.49 -14.00 -10.06
CA ALA A 106 7.33 -15.19 -10.02
C ALA A 106 6.65 -16.37 -10.75
N SER A 107 7.43 -17.19 -11.44
CA SER A 107 6.95 -18.45 -12.05
C SER A 107 6.16 -19.29 -11.05
N GLY A 108 5.00 -19.82 -11.46
CA GLY A 108 4.10 -20.60 -10.61
C GLY A 108 3.19 -19.80 -9.68
N LEU A 109 3.44 -18.50 -9.43
CA LEU A 109 2.60 -17.69 -8.54
C LEU A 109 1.23 -17.41 -9.16
N LYS A 110 1.19 -17.15 -10.48
CA LYS A 110 -0.06 -16.94 -11.23
C LYS A 110 -1.01 -18.14 -11.07
N GLU A 111 -0.51 -19.34 -11.29
CA GLU A 111 -1.28 -20.59 -11.25
C GLU A 111 -1.84 -20.82 -9.84
N ARG A 112 -1.04 -20.53 -8.81
CA ARG A 112 -1.48 -20.63 -7.41
C ARG A 112 -2.57 -19.63 -7.08
N ILE A 113 -2.46 -18.38 -7.55
CA ILE A 113 -3.50 -17.36 -7.37
C ILE A 113 -4.80 -17.79 -8.07
N LEU A 114 -4.71 -18.27 -9.31
CA LEU A 114 -5.86 -18.77 -10.08
C LEU A 114 -6.52 -20.00 -9.45
N ALA A 115 -5.74 -20.84 -8.75
CA ALA A 115 -6.24 -22.03 -8.06
C ALA A 115 -6.91 -21.72 -6.71
N LEU A 116 -6.87 -20.46 -6.23
CA LEU A 116 -7.49 -20.10 -4.96
C LEU A 116 -9.02 -20.26 -5.02
N PRO A 117 -9.63 -20.93 -4.02
CA PRO A 117 -11.08 -21.02 -3.94
C PRO A 117 -11.74 -19.64 -3.90
N GLY A 118 -12.62 -19.38 -4.87
CA GLY A 118 -13.37 -18.13 -4.99
C GLY A 118 -12.63 -17.00 -5.71
N PHE A 119 -11.48 -17.26 -6.34
CA PHE A 119 -10.79 -16.28 -7.19
C PHE A 119 -11.35 -16.28 -8.64
N PRO A 120 -11.53 -15.11 -9.27
CA PRO A 120 -11.53 -13.78 -8.67
C PRO A 120 -12.87 -13.50 -7.98
N ARG A 121 -12.81 -13.01 -6.75
CA ARG A 121 -13.97 -12.42 -6.07
C ARG A 121 -14.26 -11.03 -6.68
N PRO A 122 -15.52 -10.56 -6.68
CA PRO A 122 -15.81 -9.15 -6.98
C PRO A 122 -15.00 -8.21 -6.09
N VAL A 123 -14.55 -7.08 -6.66
CA VAL A 123 -13.90 -6.01 -5.90
C VAL A 123 -14.89 -5.49 -4.85
N PRO A 124 -14.49 -5.41 -3.57
CA PRO A 124 -15.35 -4.86 -2.53
C PRO A 124 -15.79 -3.43 -2.87
N SER A 125 -17.05 -3.10 -2.61
CA SER A 125 -17.56 -1.75 -2.82
C SER A 125 -18.34 -1.27 -1.59
N PRO A 126 -18.24 0.02 -1.24
CA PRO A 126 -19.05 0.56 -0.17
C PRO A 126 -20.53 0.61 -0.57
N SER A 127 -21.44 0.57 0.40
CA SER A 127 -22.89 0.67 0.17
C SER A 127 -23.32 2.01 -0.43
N SER A 128 -22.52 3.05 -0.23
CA SER A 128 -22.69 4.37 -0.83
C SER A 128 -21.32 5.04 -1.04
N PRO A 129 -21.17 5.92 -2.05
CA PRO A 129 -19.93 6.65 -2.30
C PRO A 129 -19.42 7.37 -1.05
N ALA A 130 -18.18 7.06 -0.67
CA ALA A 130 -17.57 7.50 0.60
C ALA A 130 -16.48 8.57 0.42
N HIS A 131 -16.04 8.83 -0.82
CA HIS A 131 -14.90 9.71 -1.07
C HIS A 131 -15.06 10.56 -2.34
N ARG A 132 -14.24 11.61 -2.42
CA ARG A 132 -13.98 12.42 -3.62
C ARG A 132 -12.50 12.76 -3.71
N ILE A 133 -11.99 12.92 -4.93
CA ILE A 133 -10.65 13.46 -5.17
C ILE A 133 -10.74 14.97 -5.41
N ALA A 134 -9.86 15.74 -4.79
CA ALA A 134 -9.81 17.19 -4.95
C ALA A 134 -8.39 17.73 -4.84
N HIS A 135 -8.16 18.94 -5.34
CA HIS A 135 -6.88 19.63 -5.21
C HIS A 135 -6.59 20.02 -3.76
N VAL A 136 -5.36 19.80 -3.33
CA VAL A 136 -4.81 20.19 -2.02
C VAL A 136 -3.70 21.21 -2.27
N PRO A 137 -3.83 22.46 -1.82
CA PRO A 137 -2.79 23.47 -1.95
C PRO A 137 -1.42 22.96 -1.45
N GLY A 138 -0.43 22.95 -2.34
CA GLY A 138 0.93 22.51 -2.02
C GLY A 138 1.15 20.99 -1.94
N ALA A 139 0.12 20.17 -2.14
CA ALA A 139 0.23 18.70 -2.09
C ALA A 139 -0.42 17.99 -3.30
N GLY A 140 -0.81 18.73 -4.34
CA GLY A 140 -1.38 18.15 -5.56
C GLY A 140 -2.83 17.72 -5.37
N LEU A 141 -3.12 16.42 -5.48
CA LEU A 141 -4.46 15.86 -5.27
C LEU A 141 -4.53 15.20 -3.88
N GLY A 142 -5.75 15.06 -3.38
CA GLY A 142 -6.05 14.43 -2.10
C GLY A 142 -7.42 13.76 -2.13
N MET A 143 -7.59 12.72 -1.32
CA MET A 143 -8.87 12.07 -1.09
C MET A 143 -9.56 12.67 0.13
N PHE A 144 -10.88 12.89 0.04
CA PHE A 144 -11.70 13.48 1.10
C PHE A 144 -12.98 12.68 1.31
N ALA A 145 -13.40 12.54 2.56
CA ALA A 145 -14.66 11.90 2.90
C ALA A 145 -15.86 12.72 2.38
N THR A 146 -16.86 12.06 1.80
CA THR A 146 -18.11 12.72 1.33
C THR A 146 -19.23 12.67 2.36
N ARG A 147 -19.09 11.83 3.38
CA ARG A 147 -20.01 11.62 4.49
C ARG A 147 -19.21 11.22 5.73
N CYS A 148 -19.86 11.14 6.88
CA CYS A 148 -19.25 10.52 8.07
C CYS A 148 -18.95 9.05 7.79
N LEU A 149 -17.75 8.62 8.16
CA LEU A 149 -17.26 7.25 8.08
C LEU A 149 -16.99 6.75 9.50
N VAL A 150 -17.35 5.50 9.78
CA VAL A 150 -17.11 4.90 11.10
C VAL A 150 -15.88 4.00 11.07
N ALA A 151 -15.16 3.90 12.19
CA ALA A 151 -13.97 3.05 12.30
C ALA A 151 -14.20 1.63 11.73
N GLY A 152 -13.28 1.17 10.88
CA GLY A 152 -13.34 -0.12 10.19
C GLY A 152 -14.14 -0.12 8.87
N GLU A 153 -14.81 0.97 8.52
CA GLU A 153 -15.62 1.03 7.32
C GLU A 153 -14.78 1.03 6.02
N LEU A 154 -15.22 0.24 5.04
CA LEU A 154 -14.70 0.24 3.67
C LEU A 154 -15.02 1.57 2.97
N VAL A 155 -13.97 2.26 2.51
CA VAL A 155 -14.09 3.51 1.75
C VAL A 155 -14.08 3.25 0.25
N PHE A 156 -13.13 2.46 -0.21
CA PHE A 156 -12.89 2.23 -1.63
C PHE A 156 -12.01 1.00 -1.83
N ALA A 157 -12.17 0.32 -2.95
CA ALA A 157 -11.23 -0.69 -3.40
C ALA A 157 -11.09 -0.66 -4.92
N GLU A 158 -9.88 -0.94 -5.41
CA GLU A 158 -9.62 -1.04 -6.85
C GLU A 158 -8.53 -2.06 -7.15
N ARG A 159 -8.59 -2.65 -8.35
CA ARG A 159 -7.48 -3.44 -8.86
C ARG A 159 -6.37 -2.50 -9.34
N PRO A 160 -5.11 -2.72 -8.92
CA PRO A 160 -4.01 -1.86 -9.31
C PRO A 160 -3.82 -1.87 -10.83
N ILE A 161 -3.31 -0.77 -11.40
CA ILE A 161 -2.91 -0.63 -12.81
C ILE A 161 -1.94 -1.75 -13.22
N ILE A 162 -0.85 -1.85 -12.46
CA ILE A 162 0.20 -2.86 -12.62
C ILE A 162 0.63 -3.45 -11.27
N ILE A 163 1.17 -4.66 -11.29
CA ILE A 163 1.90 -5.30 -10.18
C ILE A 163 3.24 -5.83 -10.68
N MET A 164 4.31 -5.67 -9.90
CA MET A 164 5.61 -6.31 -10.18
C MET A 164 6.38 -6.62 -8.89
N PRO A 165 7.47 -7.42 -8.93
CA PRO A 165 8.31 -7.62 -7.76
C PRO A 165 8.94 -6.30 -7.29
N GLN A 166 8.98 -6.11 -5.98
CA GLN A 166 9.64 -4.95 -5.36
C GLN A 166 11.16 -5.07 -5.45
N GLY A 167 11.68 -6.29 -5.37
CA GLY A 167 13.09 -6.58 -5.59
C GLY A 167 13.47 -6.34 -7.05
N MET A 168 14.40 -5.42 -7.29
CA MET A 168 14.93 -5.22 -8.64
C MET A 168 15.92 -6.34 -8.96
N LEU A 169 15.68 -7.04 -10.07
CA LEU A 169 16.46 -8.21 -10.48
C LEU A 169 17.21 -7.95 -11.79
N PRO A 170 18.41 -8.54 -11.94
CA PRO A 170 19.12 -8.54 -13.21
C PRO A 170 18.46 -9.54 -14.16
N LEU A 171 17.70 -9.04 -15.13
CA LEU A 171 16.94 -9.82 -16.10
C LEU A 171 17.66 -9.94 -17.44
N SER A 172 18.33 -8.87 -17.87
CA SER A 172 19.05 -8.84 -19.16
C SER A 172 20.48 -9.35 -19.08
N PHE A 173 20.98 -9.65 -17.87
CA PHE A 173 22.37 -10.04 -17.66
C PHE A 173 22.56 -11.00 -16.49
N LYS A 174 23.66 -11.77 -16.53
CA LYS A 174 24.07 -12.60 -15.39
C LYS A 174 24.84 -11.74 -14.40
N ALA A 175 24.34 -11.68 -13.16
CA ALA A 175 25.07 -11.02 -12.09
C ALA A 175 26.36 -11.79 -11.79
N ASP A 176 27.50 -11.14 -12.00
CA ASP A 176 28.76 -11.58 -11.42
C ASP A 176 28.79 -11.17 -9.95
N LYS A 177 29.09 -12.12 -9.05
CA LYS A 177 29.18 -11.89 -7.60
C LYS A 177 30.12 -10.75 -7.24
N GLN A 178 31.20 -10.53 -8.01
CA GLN A 178 32.15 -9.45 -7.77
C GLN A 178 31.59 -8.07 -8.17
N SER A 179 30.63 -8.04 -9.09
CA SER A 179 30.01 -6.82 -9.60
C SER A 179 28.78 -6.36 -8.80
N VAL A 180 28.19 -7.24 -7.98
CA VAL A 180 26.98 -6.95 -7.20
C VAL A 180 27.24 -5.77 -6.27
N GLY A 181 26.36 -4.77 -6.34
CA GLY A 181 26.44 -3.55 -5.54
C GLY A 181 27.29 -2.44 -6.17
N SER A 182 28.01 -2.69 -7.26
CA SER A 182 28.69 -1.65 -8.02
C SER A 182 27.71 -0.64 -8.65
N ALA A 183 28.17 0.56 -8.95
CA ALA A 183 27.36 1.58 -9.62
C ALA A 183 26.86 1.13 -11.00
N GLU A 184 27.67 0.36 -11.74
CA GLU A 184 27.27 -0.19 -13.03
C GLU A 184 26.18 -1.27 -12.88
N TYR A 185 26.34 -2.17 -11.91
CA TYR A 185 25.31 -3.18 -11.58
C TYR A 185 23.98 -2.51 -11.26
N LYS A 186 23.99 -1.51 -10.35
CA LYS A 186 22.78 -0.76 -9.98
C LYS A 186 22.12 -0.11 -11.20
N ARG A 187 22.91 0.52 -12.08
CA ARG A 187 22.39 1.15 -13.30
C ARG A 187 21.72 0.14 -14.24
N LYS A 188 22.32 -1.03 -14.43
CA LYS A 188 21.75 -2.10 -15.28
C LYS A 188 20.46 -2.66 -14.68
N VAL A 189 20.43 -2.91 -13.38
CA VAL A 189 19.23 -3.36 -12.66
C VAL A 189 18.09 -2.33 -12.73
N LEU A 190 18.40 -1.04 -12.55
CA LEU A 190 17.42 0.04 -12.68
C LEU A 190 16.88 0.15 -14.11
N LYS A 191 17.73 -0.09 -15.11
CA LYS A 191 17.31 -0.14 -16.52
C LYS A 191 16.37 -1.32 -16.79
N ASP A 192 16.70 -2.51 -16.29
CA ASP A 192 15.82 -3.69 -16.40
C ASP A 192 14.47 -3.45 -15.72
N ALA A 193 14.45 -2.77 -14.57
CA ALA A 193 13.22 -2.40 -13.88
C ALA A 193 12.39 -1.37 -14.67
N GLU A 194 13.01 -0.34 -15.23
CA GLU A 194 12.35 0.63 -16.12
C GLU A 194 11.73 -0.05 -17.34
N ASP A 195 12.48 -0.95 -17.99
CA ASP A 195 12.02 -1.67 -19.17
C ASP A 195 10.87 -2.64 -18.82
N MET A 196 10.88 -3.26 -17.65
CA MET A 196 9.77 -4.05 -17.12
C MET A 196 8.49 -3.23 -16.97
N VAL A 197 8.57 -2.04 -16.35
CA VAL A 197 7.42 -1.14 -16.24
C VAL A 197 6.93 -0.73 -17.63
N GLY A 198 7.84 -0.40 -18.55
CA GLY A 198 7.51 -0.09 -19.94
C GLY A 198 6.77 -1.22 -20.65
N MET A 199 7.16 -2.48 -20.43
CA MET A 199 6.45 -3.64 -20.97
C MET A 199 5.04 -3.77 -20.39
N LEU A 200 4.87 -3.62 -19.07
CA LEU A 200 3.54 -3.73 -18.43
C LEU A 200 2.60 -2.62 -18.90
N ILE A 201 3.10 -1.38 -19.01
CA ILE A 201 2.30 -0.23 -19.46
C ILE A 201 1.95 -0.32 -20.94
N SER A 202 2.87 -0.76 -21.80
CA SER A 202 2.59 -0.92 -23.24
C SER A 202 1.56 -2.03 -23.52
N ARG A 203 1.47 -3.03 -22.65
CA ARG A 203 0.49 -4.12 -22.74
C ARG A 203 -0.86 -3.76 -22.11
N SER A 204 -0.88 -2.78 -21.21
CA SER A 204 -2.07 -2.33 -20.49
C SER A 204 -3.12 -1.72 -21.43
N LEU A 205 -4.38 -1.72 -20.98
CA LEU A 205 -5.45 -0.98 -21.67
C LEU A 205 -5.08 0.52 -21.79
N PRO A 206 -5.40 1.20 -22.91
CA PRO A 206 -4.97 2.58 -23.15
C PRO A 206 -5.31 3.57 -22.03
N ASP A 207 -6.50 3.44 -21.43
CA ASP A 207 -6.93 4.34 -20.35
C ASP A 207 -6.16 4.10 -19.05
N ARG A 208 -5.76 2.84 -18.78
CA ARG A 208 -4.95 2.48 -17.61
C ARG A 208 -3.50 2.93 -17.77
N ALA A 209 -2.94 2.76 -18.96
CA ALA A 209 -1.64 3.32 -19.30
C ALA A 209 -1.63 4.85 -19.13
N ARG A 210 -2.69 5.53 -19.57
CA ARG A 210 -2.86 6.98 -19.38
C ARG A 210 -2.99 7.35 -17.90
N ALA A 211 -3.77 6.61 -17.12
CA ALA A 211 -3.92 6.82 -15.68
C ALA A 211 -2.56 6.75 -14.97
N TYR A 212 -1.75 5.74 -15.28
CA TYR A 212 -0.40 5.59 -14.73
C TYR A 212 0.50 6.78 -15.06
N LEU A 213 0.54 7.20 -16.33
CA LEU A 213 1.38 8.31 -16.78
C LEU A 213 0.95 9.67 -16.19
N ASN A 214 -0.28 9.77 -15.68
CA ASN A 214 -0.83 10.95 -15.00
C ASN A 214 -0.63 10.92 -13.47
N LEU A 215 0.08 9.93 -12.94
CA LEU A 215 0.45 9.89 -11.53
C LEU A 215 1.64 10.83 -11.25
N GLY A 216 1.77 11.23 -9.98
CA GLY A 216 2.89 12.08 -9.56
C GLY A 216 4.22 11.35 -9.66
N ASN A 217 5.27 12.03 -10.09
CA ASN A 217 6.64 11.52 -10.02
C ASN A 217 7.46 12.48 -9.18
N ALA A 218 7.91 12.03 -8.00
CA ALA A 218 8.72 12.88 -7.13
C ALA A 218 10.10 13.19 -7.74
N GLY A 219 10.59 12.36 -8.66
CA GLY A 219 11.85 12.59 -9.40
C GLY A 219 13.13 12.53 -8.54
N THR A 220 13.01 12.02 -7.32
CA THR A 220 14.08 11.98 -6.29
C THR A 220 14.85 10.66 -6.28
N PHE A 221 14.32 9.62 -6.93
CA PHE A 221 14.94 8.30 -6.95
C PHE A 221 16.08 8.26 -7.97
N GLU A 222 17.32 8.36 -7.46
CA GLU A 222 18.52 8.42 -8.30
C GLU A 222 18.64 7.22 -9.25
N GLY A 223 18.84 7.52 -10.54
CA GLY A 223 19.07 6.51 -11.59
C GLY A 223 17.83 5.76 -12.05
N ALA A 224 16.67 5.97 -11.44
CA ALA A 224 15.39 5.48 -11.94
C ALA A 224 14.98 6.26 -13.19
N GLY A 225 14.43 5.57 -14.19
CA GLY A 225 13.77 6.24 -15.31
C GLY A 225 12.42 6.83 -14.89
N PRO A 226 11.76 7.58 -15.78
CA PRO A 226 10.53 8.28 -15.46
C PRO A 226 9.38 7.33 -15.06
N LEU A 227 9.30 6.13 -15.65
CA LEU A 227 8.25 5.18 -15.31
C LEU A 227 8.50 4.57 -13.93
N MET A 228 9.72 4.11 -13.67
CA MET A 228 10.08 3.58 -12.36
C MET A 228 9.93 4.65 -11.27
N GLY A 229 10.24 5.92 -11.54
CA GLY A 229 10.01 7.02 -10.60
C GLY A 229 8.53 7.20 -10.24
N ILE A 230 7.61 7.03 -11.20
CA ILE A 230 6.16 6.99 -10.92
C ILE A 230 5.85 5.78 -10.01
N LEU A 231 6.35 4.60 -10.33
CA LEU A 231 6.11 3.40 -9.50
C LEU A 231 6.59 3.63 -8.06
N GLN A 232 7.81 4.13 -7.88
CA GLN A 232 8.38 4.34 -6.55
C GLN A 232 7.65 5.42 -5.75
N THR A 233 7.04 6.39 -6.43
CA THR A 233 6.25 7.43 -5.77
C THR A 233 4.84 6.95 -5.37
N ASN A 234 4.25 6.00 -6.10
CA ASN A 234 2.81 5.70 -5.99
C ASN A 234 2.46 4.26 -5.62
N SER A 235 3.45 3.37 -5.50
CA SER A 235 3.19 1.95 -5.27
C SER A 235 2.88 1.62 -3.81
N TRP A 236 2.05 0.60 -3.65
CA TRP A 236 1.73 -0.05 -2.39
C TRP A 236 2.44 -1.40 -2.33
N ALA A 237 3.05 -1.69 -1.18
CA ALA A 237 3.64 -3.00 -0.95
C ALA A 237 2.53 -4.06 -0.82
N ILE A 238 2.79 -5.24 -1.39
CA ILE A 238 2.00 -6.45 -1.17
C ILE A 238 2.93 -7.42 -0.45
N THR A 239 2.60 -7.70 0.81
CA THR A 239 3.42 -8.49 1.72
C THR A 239 3.27 -9.99 1.48
N ALA A 240 4.24 -10.77 1.95
CA ALA A 240 4.12 -12.23 1.92
C ALA A 240 2.92 -12.73 2.73
N GLU A 241 2.59 -12.06 3.85
CA GLU A 241 1.40 -12.35 4.66
C GLU A 241 0.11 -12.16 3.83
N GLU A 242 0.06 -11.13 2.99
CA GLU A 242 -1.07 -10.91 2.08
C GLU A 242 -1.13 -11.94 0.93
N LEU A 243 -0.04 -12.66 0.69
CA LEU A 243 0.07 -13.71 -0.32
C LEU A 243 0.07 -15.12 0.25
N LYS A 244 -0.01 -15.32 1.56
CA LYS A 244 0.21 -16.63 2.23
C LYS A 244 -0.67 -17.79 1.75
N GLU A 245 -1.86 -17.51 1.20
CA GLU A 245 -2.72 -18.56 0.60
C GLU A 245 -2.15 -19.07 -0.74
N ALA A 246 -1.37 -18.24 -1.44
CA ALA A 246 -0.72 -18.56 -2.71
C ALA A 246 0.79 -18.74 -2.60
N VAL A 247 1.43 -18.29 -1.51
CA VAL A 247 2.87 -18.37 -1.29
C VAL A 247 3.14 -19.20 -0.04
N PRO A 248 3.89 -20.32 -0.14
CA PRO A 248 4.22 -21.13 1.02
C PRO A 248 5.20 -20.40 1.96
N GLU A 249 5.10 -20.68 3.26
CA GLU A 249 5.91 -20.04 4.32
C GLU A 249 7.42 -20.08 4.03
N THR A 250 7.89 -21.17 3.39
CA THR A 250 9.30 -21.35 3.01
C THR A 250 9.84 -20.30 2.03
N LEU A 251 8.97 -19.49 1.42
CA LEU A 251 9.32 -18.48 0.43
C LEU A 251 8.95 -17.06 0.87
N GLU A 252 8.51 -16.83 2.12
CA GLU A 252 8.11 -15.49 2.60
C GLU A 252 9.22 -14.44 2.48
N ASP A 253 10.47 -14.88 2.64
CA ASP A 253 11.64 -14.02 2.52
C ASP A 253 12.15 -13.87 1.07
N ASP A 254 11.57 -14.58 0.10
CA ASP A 254 11.98 -14.48 -1.29
C ASP A 254 11.64 -13.08 -1.84
N PRO A 255 12.62 -12.31 -2.35
CA PRO A 255 12.37 -10.98 -2.91
C PRO A 255 11.41 -11.00 -4.12
N LEU A 256 11.22 -12.16 -4.78
CA LEU A 256 10.29 -12.32 -5.90
C LEU A 256 8.82 -12.37 -5.49
N VAL A 257 8.52 -12.68 -4.23
CA VAL A 257 7.13 -12.72 -3.71
C VAL A 257 6.77 -11.45 -2.94
N LYS A 258 7.73 -10.55 -2.71
CA LYS A 258 7.45 -9.18 -2.22
C LYS A 258 7.09 -8.33 -3.42
N LEU A 259 5.81 -8.00 -3.59
CA LEU A 259 5.32 -7.30 -4.78
C LEU A 259 5.02 -5.83 -4.47
N ALA A 260 4.96 -5.02 -5.51
CA ALA A 260 4.52 -3.63 -5.47
C ALA A 260 3.43 -3.43 -6.52
N GLY A 261 2.33 -2.80 -6.14
CA GLY A 261 1.21 -2.49 -7.03
C GLY A 261 0.93 -1.01 -7.10
N VAL A 262 0.64 -0.48 -8.29
CA VAL A 262 0.33 0.94 -8.50
C VAL A 262 -1.14 1.09 -8.81
N CYS A 263 -1.81 2.01 -8.11
CA CYS A 263 -3.23 2.28 -8.24
C CYS A 263 -3.47 3.61 -8.96
N ASP A 264 -4.71 3.91 -9.38
CA ASP A 264 -5.04 5.25 -9.90
C ASP A 264 -5.58 6.13 -8.78
N THR A 265 -6.70 5.70 -8.19
CA THR A 265 -7.45 6.48 -7.21
C THR A 265 -6.77 6.47 -5.84
N LEU A 266 -6.30 5.29 -5.39
CA LEU A 266 -5.63 5.16 -4.09
C LEU A 266 -4.29 5.90 -4.07
N SER A 267 -3.61 6.04 -5.21
CA SER A 267 -2.36 6.80 -5.32
C SER A 267 -2.56 8.32 -5.20
N ARG A 268 -3.80 8.80 -5.03
CA ARG A 268 -4.12 10.22 -4.73
C ARG A 268 -4.24 10.51 -3.23
N ILE A 269 -4.07 9.50 -2.37
CA ILE A 269 -4.23 9.64 -0.92
C ILE A 269 -2.95 10.20 -0.30
N ASN A 270 -3.04 11.29 0.46
CA ASN A 270 -1.88 11.93 1.09
C ASN A 270 -1.45 11.30 2.43
N HIS A 271 -0.24 11.65 2.86
CA HIS A 271 0.35 11.21 4.12
C HIS A 271 -0.21 11.95 5.35
N SER A 272 -0.83 11.23 6.31
CA SER A 272 -1.13 11.67 7.70
C SER A 272 -2.10 10.65 8.37
N PRO A 273 -1.69 9.39 8.54
CA PRO A 273 -2.59 8.22 8.58
C PRO A 273 -3.83 8.38 9.47
N ASN A 274 -5.00 8.22 8.86
CA ASN A 274 -6.29 7.94 9.52
C ASN A 274 -7.02 6.74 8.91
N SER A 275 -6.46 6.19 7.84
CA SER A 275 -6.97 5.06 7.08
C SER A 275 -5.81 4.14 6.70
N MET A 276 -6.13 2.95 6.23
CA MET A 276 -5.17 1.93 5.85
C MET A 276 -5.57 1.27 4.54
N VAL A 277 -4.57 1.01 3.70
CA VAL A 277 -4.70 0.23 2.48
C VAL A 277 -4.12 -1.16 2.76
N THR A 278 -4.90 -2.21 2.48
CA THR A 278 -4.46 -3.61 2.50
C THR A 278 -4.72 -4.25 1.14
N PHE A 279 -4.08 -5.37 0.86
CA PHE A 279 -4.33 -6.14 -0.37
C PHE A 279 -5.24 -7.35 -0.07
N ASP A 280 -6.39 -7.41 -0.74
CA ASP A 280 -7.25 -8.61 -0.76
C ASP A 280 -6.89 -9.50 -1.95
N LEU A 281 -6.22 -10.62 -1.66
CA LEU A 281 -5.76 -11.57 -2.66
C LEU A 281 -6.91 -12.16 -3.49
N LYS A 282 -8.08 -12.41 -2.88
CA LYS A 282 -9.18 -13.12 -3.56
C LYS A 282 -9.87 -12.23 -4.59
N SER A 283 -10.03 -10.94 -4.30
CA SER A 283 -10.52 -9.97 -5.30
C SER A 283 -9.42 -9.38 -6.18
N PHE A 284 -8.16 -9.63 -5.83
CA PHE A 284 -6.96 -9.08 -6.47
C PHE A 284 -6.94 -7.55 -6.46
N SER A 285 -7.34 -6.95 -5.33
CA SER A 285 -7.55 -5.51 -5.20
C SER A 285 -6.93 -4.94 -3.93
N PHE A 286 -6.58 -3.67 -3.98
CA PHE A 286 -6.25 -2.90 -2.78
C PHE A 286 -7.54 -2.36 -2.16
N VAL A 287 -7.65 -2.45 -0.84
CA VAL A 287 -8.83 -2.14 -0.05
C VAL A 287 -8.47 -1.07 0.96
N LEU A 288 -9.17 0.06 0.91
CA LEU A 288 -9.01 1.19 1.83
C LEU A 288 -10.12 1.15 2.89
N CYS A 289 -9.73 1.02 4.15
CA CYS A 289 -10.63 1.14 5.30
C CYS A 289 -10.20 2.28 6.22
N VAL A 290 -11.15 2.95 6.87
CA VAL A 290 -10.85 3.96 7.89
C VAL A 290 -10.48 3.28 9.22
N LEU A 291 -9.54 3.87 9.96
CA LEU A 291 -9.06 3.32 11.23
C LEU A 291 -9.78 3.93 12.45
N ARG A 292 -10.45 5.05 12.23
CA ARG A 292 -11.22 5.82 13.21
C ARG A 292 -12.33 6.55 12.49
N ASP A 293 -13.26 7.12 13.26
CA ASP A 293 -14.33 7.91 12.69
C ASP A 293 -13.76 9.13 11.93
N ILE A 294 -14.32 9.42 10.75
CA ILE A 294 -13.91 10.53 9.89
C ILE A 294 -15.16 11.33 9.52
N ASP A 295 -15.19 12.60 9.90
CA ASP A 295 -16.26 13.51 9.53
C ASP A 295 -16.27 13.83 8.04
N ALA A 296 -17.46 14.11 7.50
CA ALA A 296 -17.62 14.55 6.11
C ALA A 296 -16.73 15.77 5.79
N GLY A 297 -16.07 15.74 4.65
CA GLY A 297 -15.16 16.80 4.21
C GLY A 297 -13.74 16.69 4.76
N THR A 298 -13.47 15.79 5.71
CA THR A 298 -12.12 15.55 6.24
C THR A 298 -11.25 14.79 5.24
N PRO A 299 -9.95 15.11 5.09
CA PRO A 299 -9.02 14.32 4.28
C PRO A 299 -8.94 12.87 4.74
N ILE A 300 -9.01 11.94 3.80
CA ILE A 300 -8.68 10.54 3.99
C ILE A 300 -7.19 10.38 3.67
N THR A 301 -6.43 9.78 4.58
CA THR A 301 -4.96 9.79 4.55
C THR A 301 -4.38 8.49 5.07
N VAL A 302 -3.16 8.17 4.62
CA VAL A 302 -2.44 6.92 4.94
C VAL A 302 -1.03 7.20 5.45
N SER A 303 -0.31 6.15 5.85
CA SER A 303 1.13 6.24 6.05
C SER A 303 1.86 5.90 4.75
N TYR A 304 2.89 6.68 4.41
CA TYR A 304 3.82 6.37 3.32
C TYR A 304 5.08 5.67 3.82
N VAL A 305 5.25 5.60 5.14
CA VAL A 305 6.43 5.07 5.80
C VAL A 305 6.06 3.90 6.70
N HIS A 306 6.97 2.94 6.77
CA HIS A 306 6.84 1.76 7.63
C HIS A 306 7.18 2.13 9.07
N ASN A 307 6.66 1.37 10.05
CA ASN A 307 6.94 1.56 11.48
C ASN A 307 6.64 2.97 12.02
N ILE A 308 5.76 3.72 11.33
CA ILE A 308 5.43 5.10 11.70
C ILE A 308 5.03 5.24 13.17
N GLY A 309 4.47 4.20 13.81
CA GLY A 309 4.09 4.20 15.23
C GLY A 309 5.22 4.58 16.21
N ILE A 310 6.46 4.23 15.89
CA ILE A 310 7.61 4.39 16.80
C ILE A 310 8.66 5.40 16.32
N MET A 311 8.52 5.92 15.11
CA MET A 311 9.49 6.87 14.53
C MET A 311 9.39 8.25 15.19
N SER A 312 10.52 8.90 15.38
CA SER A 312 10.63 10.33 15.67
C SER A 312 10.23 11.19 14.47
N ALA A 313 9.96 12.48 14.69
CA ALA A 313 9.70 13.42 13.61
C ALA A 313 10.87 13.51 12.62
N ALA A 314 12.11 13.48 13.11
CA ALA A 314 13.30 13.51 12.25
C ALA A 314 13.38 12.29 11.34
N GLU A 315 13.11 11.09 11.88
CA GLU A 315 13.07 9.86 11.09
C GLU A 315 11.94 9.88 10.06
N ARG A 316 10.74 10.34 10.44
CA ARG A 316 9.62 10.48 9.49
C ARG A 316 9.96 11.44 8.35
N GLN A 317 10.54 12.60 8.64
CA GLN A 317 10.92 13.57 7.60
C GLN A 317 11.99 13.01 6.66
N ARG A 318 12.98 12.28 7.21
CA ARG A 318 14.01 11.62 6.40
C ARG A 318 13.40 10.58 5.45
N ASP A 319 12.55 9.71 5.97
CA ASP A 319 11.97 8.60 5.20
C ASP A 319 10.87 9.08 4.23
N LEU A 320 10.31 10.27 4.44
CA LEU A 320 9.44 10.97 3.50
C LEU A 320 10.21 11.79 2.45
N GLY A 321 11.53 11.97 2.62
CA GLY A 321 12.39 12.70 1.68
C GLY A 321 12.23 12.29 0.22
N PRO A 322 12.12 10.99 -0.12
CA PRO A 322 11.86 10.54 -1.48
C PRO A 322 10.56 11.08 -2.09
N TYR A 323 9.56 11.47 -1.30
CA TYR A 323 8.31 12.04 -1.84
C TYR A 323 8.40 13.55 -2.12
N ALA A 324 9.57 14.16 -1.91
CA ALA A 324 9.85 15.57 -2.22
C ALA A 324 8.92 16.60 -1.54
N PHE A 325 8.38 16.28 -0.35
CA PHE A 325 7.61 17.22 0.46
C PHE A 325 8.10 17.24 1.91
N LYS A 326 7.86 18.35 2.60
CA LYS A 326 8.06 18.46 4.05
C LYS A 326 6.75 18.13 4.75
N CYS A 327 6.75 17.12 5.62
CA CYS A 327 5.54 16.72 6.32
C CYS A 327 5.12 17.75 7.37
N THR A 328 3.84 18.09 7.36
CA THR A 328 3.22 19.05 8.30
C THR A 328 2.08 18.42 9.09
N CYS A 329 2.03 17.09 9.20
CA CYS A 329 1.06 16.41 10.06
C CYS A 329 1.26 16.80 11.53
N MET A 330 0.23 16.59 12.36
CA MET A 330 0.25 16.99 13.77
C MET A 330 1.46 16.45 14.55
N SER A 331 1.85 15.20 14.30
CA SER A 331 3.04 14.61 14.91
C SER A 331 4.34 15.29 14.48
N CYS A 332 4.44 15.78 13.24
CA CYS A 332 5.64 16.43 12.70
C CYS A 332 5.75 17.92 13.06
N VAL A 333 4.63 18.61 13.31
CA VAL A 333 4.66 20.03 13.73
C VAL A 333 4.89 20.20 15.24
N SER A 334 4.67 19.15 16.03
CA SER A 334 4.89 19.16 17.49
C SER A 334 5.81 18.02 17.95
N PRO A 335 7.07 17.96 17.46
CA PRO A 335 7.98 16.85 17.70
C PRO A 335 8.31 16.65 19.19
N ALA A 336 8.44 17.73 19.95
CA ALA A 336 8.76 17.66 21.39
C ALA A 336 7.71 16.89 22.21
N ILE A 337 6.44 16.90 21.78
CA ILE A 337 5.36 16.16 22.44
C ILE A 337 5.21 14.78 21.80
N SER A 338 5.12 14.73 20.47
CA SER A 338 4.86 13.50 19.72
C SER A 338 5.97 12.47 19.90
N ASP A 339 7.23 12.88 19.84
CA ASP A 339 8.36 11.95 19.93
C ASP A 339 8.49 11.36 21.35
N LEU A 340 8.18 12.14 22.40
CA LEU A 340 8.13 11.63 23.77
C LEU A 340 7.02 10.58 23.96
N ARG A 341 5.82 10.85 23.44
CA ARG A 341 4.70 9.90 23.50
C ARG A 341 4.99 8.62 22.75
N ARG A 342 5.55 8.73 21.53
CA ARG A 342 5.92 7.57 20.70
C ARG A 342 7.05 6.74 21.33
N LYS A 343 7.99 7.40 21.99
CA LYS A 343 9.00 6.73 22.81
C LYS A 343 8.37 5.99 23.99
N GLU A 344 7.43 6.59 24.71
CA GLU A 344 6.71 5.92 25.81
C GLU A 344 5.91 4.70 25.30
N ILE A 345 5.24 4.82 24.15
CA ILE A 345 4.54 3.69 23.50
C ILE A 345 5.53 2.56 23.19
N ALA A 346 6.69 2.88 22.60
CA ALA A 346 7.70 1.89 22.22
C ALA A 346 8.38 1.23 23.44
N ASP A 347 8.63 2.00 24.51
CA ASP A 347 9.33 1.54 25.71
C ASP A 347 8.40 0.76 26.67
N THR A 348 7.08 0.83 26.49
CA THR A 348 6.12 0.09 27.34
C THR A 348 6.09 -1.38 26.94
N PRO A 349 6.30 -2.35 27.87
CA PRO A 349 6.40 -3.76 27.53
C PRO A 349 5.14 -4.34 26.88
N ILE A 350 5.32 -5.04 25.75
CA ILE A 350 4.21 -5.66 25.01
C ILE A 350 4.46 -7.15 24.79
N LYS A 351 3.93 -8.01 25.68
CA LYS A 351 3.87 -9.47 25.46
C LYS A 351 2.67 -10.08 26.18
N PRO A 352 1.43 -9.97 25.65
CA PRO A 352 0.22 -10.44 26.33
C PRO A 352 0.34 -11.90 26.83
N HIS A 353 0.81 -12.80 25.96
CA HIS A 353 1.00 -14.21 26.30
C HIS A 353 2.12 -14.47 27.33
N LYS A 354 3.16 -13.62 27.42
CA LYS A 354 4.28 -13.82 28.35
C LYS A 354 4.09 -13.11 29.68
N LEU A 355 3.26 -12.06 29.74
CA LEU A 355 3.07 -11.27 30.96
C LEU A 355 1.84 -11.71 31.75
N VAL A 356 0.77 -12.15 31.08
CA VAL A 356 -0.47 -12.57 31.76
C VAL A 356 -0.22 -13.79 32.65
N GLY A 357 0.53 -14.79 32.20
CA GLY A 357 0.85 -15.98 32.99
C GLY A 357 1.55 -15.66 34.32
N PRO A 358 2.74 -15.01 34.30
CA PRO A 358 3.43 -14.59 35.52
C PRO A 358 2.60 -13.66 36.41
N TRP A 359 1.85 -12.73 35.82
CA TRP A 359 0.97 -11.85 36.58
C TRP A 359 -0.15 -12.63 37.28
N LEU A 360 -0.81 -13.58 36.60
CA LEU A 360 -1.93 -14.37 37.13
C LEU A 360 -1.60 -15.01 38.48
N TYR A 361 -0.40 -15.58 38.62
CA TYR A 361 0.00 -16.39 39.77
C TYR A 361 0.95 -15.67 40.75
N ASN A 362 1.30 -14.40 40.49
CA ASN A 362 2.10 -13.62 41.42
C ASN A 362 1.19 -12.75 42.31
N ALA A 363 1.02 -13.15 43.57
CA ALA A 363 0.18 -12.45 44.54
C ALA A 363 0.70 -11.05 44.92
N HIS A 364 2.01 -10.79 44.77
CA HIS A 364 2.62 -9.50 45.09
C HIS A 364 2.35 -8.42 44.04
N LEU A 365 1.93 -8.79 42.83
CA LEU A 365 1.56 -7.81 41.82
C LEU A 365 0.13 -7.31 42.04
N PRO A 366 -0.15 -6.01 41.84
CA PRO A 366 -1.51 -5.50 41.94
C PRO A 366 -2.39 -6.00 40.79
N ASP A 367 -3.71 -5.86 40.94
CA ASP A 367 -4.67 -6.30 39.92
C ASP A 367 -4.62 -5.45 38.65
N ASP A 368 -4.19 -4.20 38.76
CA ASP A 368 -4.05 -3.27 37.66
C ASP A 368 -2.67 -3.29 36.99
N TYR A 369 -1.77 -4.18 37.42
CA TYR A 369 -0.38 -4.27 36.93
C TYR A 369 -0.27 -4.31 35.40
N LEU A 370 -1.19 -5.02 34.73
CA LEU A 370 -1.24 -5.08 33.27
C LEU A 370 -2.18 -4.05 32.65
N THR A 371 -3.26 -3.69 33.34
CA THR A 371 -4.30 -2.80 32.78
C THR A 371 -3.88 -1.35 32.80
N GLN A 372 -3.26 -0.87 33.87
CA GLN A 372 -2.82 0.52 34.01
C GLN A 372 -1.83 0.96 32.91
N PRO A 373 -0.70 0.26 32.67
CA PRO A 373 0.20 0.64 31.58
C PRO A 373 -0.44 0.48 30.19
N SER A 374 -1.31 -0.53 30.01
CA SER A 374 -1.98 -0.73 28.72
C SER A 374 -2.98 0.38 28.41
N LEU A 375 -3.78 0.82 29.38
CA LEU A 375 -4.69 1.95 29.23
C LEU A 375 -3.93 3.25 28.95
N ARG A 376 -2.77 3.44 29.59
CA ARG A 376 -1.87 4.57 29.31
C ARG A 376 -1.43 4.56 27.85
N VAL A 377 -0.95 3.42 27.34
CA VAL A 377 -0.54 3.30 25.93
C VAL A 377 -1.71 3.50 24.97
N LEU A 378 -2.89 2.90 25.21
CA LEU A 378 -4.04 3.12 24.33
C LEU A 378 -4.44 4.59 24.24
N ARG A 379 -4.38 5.32 25.36
CA ARG A 379 -4.60 6.77 25.38
C ARG A 379 -3.57 7.49 24.51
N LEU A 380 -2.29 7.20 24.69
CA LEU A 380 -1.21 7.84 23.90
C LEU A 380 -1.33 7.53 22.41
N VAL A 381 -1.64 6.28 22.08
CA VAL A 381 -1.90 5.84 20.71
C VAL A 381 -3.05 6.63 20.09
N THR A 382 -4.15 6.81 20.81
CA THR A 382 -5.31 7.59 20.35
C THR A 382 -4.94 9.07 20.17
N GLU A 383 -4.21 9.65 21.14
CA GLU A 383 -3.74 11.04 21.08
C GLU A 383 -2.76 11.30 19.91
N GLU A 384 -2.03 10.29 19.46
CA GLU A 384 -1.14 10.34 18.30
C GLU A 384 -1.79 9.87 16.99
N GLY A 385 -3.04 9.41 17.03
CA GLY A 385 -3.75 8.84 15.89
C GLY A 385 -3.10 7.59 15.31
N LEU A 386 -2.59 6.72 16.18
CA LEU A 386 -1.81 5.51 15.85
C LEU A 386 -2.59 4.21 16.02
N GLU A 387 -3.92 4.24 15.94
CA GLU A 387 -4.78 3.07 16.22
C GLU A 387 -4.51 1.88 15.27
N PHE A 388 -3.77 2.09 14.17
CA PHE A 388 -3.29 1.02 13.27
C PHE A 388 -2.00 0.34 13.73
N ALA A 389 -1.27 0.91 14.69
CA ALA A 389 0.01 0.36 15.12
C ALA A 389 -0.21 -0.94 15.90
N ASP A 390 0.70 -1.89 15.75
CA ASP A 390 0.65 -3.18 16.45
C ASP A 390 0.47 -3.03 17.97
N ALA A 391 1.08 -1.98 18.56
CA ALA A 391 0.95 -1.65 19.97
C ALA A 391 -0.52 -1.49 20.39
N TYR A 392 -1.38 -0.87 19.57
CA TYR A 392 -2.81 -0.71 19.87
C TYR A 392 -3.48 -2.06 20.06
N MET A 393 -3.33 -2.94 19.06
CA MET A 393 -3.93 -4.28 19.07
C MET A 393 -3.37 -5.13 20.20
N GLN A 394 -2.05 -5.13 20.40
CA GLN A 394 -1.41 -5.93 21.43
C GLN A 394 -1.84 -5.50 22.85
N HIS A 395 -1.97 -4.19 23.11
CA HIS A 395 -2.48 -3.70 24.40
C HIS A 395 -3.97 -3.98 24.60
N LEU A 396 -4.79 -3.92 23.54
CA LEU A 396 -6.18 -4.38 23.60
C LEU A 396 -6.28 -5.86 23.97
N VAL A 397 -5.46 -6.72 23.37
CA VAL A 397 -5.40 -8.16 23.69
C VAL A 397 -4.94 -8.39 25.13
N GLN A 398 -3.96 -7.63 25.62
CA GLN A 398 -3.51 -7.70 27.01
C GLN A 398 -4.62 -7.28 27.98
N LEU A 399 -5.34 -6.20 27.66
CA LEU A 399 -6.47 -5.72 28.45
C LEU A 399 -7.60 -6.74 28.49
N ALA A 400 -8.02 -7.28 27.33
CA ALA A 400 -9.02 -8.34 27.28
C ALA A 400 -8.62 -9.55 28.15
N SER A 401 -7.36 -9.98 28.06
CA SER A 401 -6.84 -11.08 28.87
C SER A 401 -6.84 -10.78 30.37
N ALA A 402 -6.49 -9.54 30.75
CA ALA A 402 -6.49 -9.12 32.15
C ALA A 402 -7.91 -8.98 32.71
N TYR A 403 -8.83 -8.33 31.98
CA TYR A 403 -10.21 -8.16 32.39
C TYR A 403 -10.95 -9.48 32.56
N VAL A 404 -10.76 -10.42 31.63
CA VAL A 404 -11.37 -11.75 31.74
C VAL A 404 -10.80 -12.52 32.94
N ALA A 405 -9.51 -12.38 33.22
CA ALA A 405 -8.85 -12.99 34.39
C ALA A 405 -9.37 -12.43 35.72
N LEU A 406 -9.73 -11.14 35.75
CA LEU A 406 -10.34 -10.46 36.89
C LEU A 406 -11.86 -10.72 37.00
N GLY A 407 -12.49 -11.24 35.95
CA GLY A 407 -13.95 -11.37 35.89
C GLY A 407 -14.68 -10.05 35.60
N ASP A 408 -13.98 -9.06 35.04
CA ASP A 408 -14.53 -7.76 34.67
C ASP A 408 -15.19 -7.83 33.29
N ARG A 409 -16.46 -8.22 33.29
CA ARG A 409 -17.26 -8.39 32.07
C ARG A 409 -17.38 -7.10 31.26
N LYS A 410 -17.58 -5.95 31.92
CA LYS A 410 -17.84 -4.69 31.25
C LYS A 410 -16.63 -4.25 30.42
N ASN A 411 -15.45 -4.25 31.06
CA ASN A 411 -14.24 -3.79 30.39
C ASN A 411 -13.69 -4.82 29.40
N TYR A 412 -13.96 -6.12 29.62
CA TYR A 412 -13.71 -7.13 28.60
C TYR A 412 -14.46 -6.85 27.30
N LEU A 413 -15.78 -6.60 27.37
CA LEU A 413 -16.59 -6.34 26.18
C LEU A 413 -16.17 -5.08 25.44
N TRP A 414 -15.77 -4.03 26.18
CA TRP A 414 -15.20 -2.81 25.61
C TRP A 414 -13.91 -3.07 24.81
N ALA A 415 -13.02 -3.93 25.33
CA ALA A 415 -11.79 -4.30 24.64
C ALA A 415 -12.08 -5.24 23.46
N HIS A 416 -12.98 -6.21 23.63
CA HIS A 416 -13.43 -7.15 22.59
C HIS A 416 -14.00 -6.42 21.37
N GLU A 417 -14.91 -5.46 21.56
CA GLU A 417 -15.48 -4.67 20.48
C GLU A 417 -14.39 -3.99 19.62
N ARG A 418 -13.38 -3.39 20.25
CA ARG A 418 -12.25 -2.73 19.57
C ARG A 418 -11.31 -3.72 18.88
N ILE A 419 -11.10 -4.89 19.47
CA ILE A 419 -10.35 -5.99 18.83
C ILE A 419 -11.08 -6.40 17.54
N MET A 420 -12.42 -6.59 17.60
CA MET A 420 -13.19 -6.98 16.42
C MET A 420 -13.17 -5.89 15.33
N GLN A 421 -13.29 -4.62 15.69
CA GLN A 421 -13.13 -3.50 14.75
C GLN A 421 -11.76 -3.53 14.04
N GLN A 422 -10.67 -3.78 14.78
CA GLN A 422 -9.33 -3.89 14.20
C GLN A 422 -9.16 -5.12 13.30
N VAL A 423 -9.78 -6.25 13.67
CA VAL A 423 -9.78 -7.47 12.84
C VAL A 423 -10.58 -7.28 11.57
N ASP A 424 -11.70 -6.57 11.62
CA ASP A 424 -12.52 -6.33 10.43
C ASP A 424 -11.84 -5.30 9.51
N ALA A 425 -11.15 -4.29 10.07
CA ALA A 425 -10.34 -3.32 9.31
C ALA A 425 -9.05 -3.93 8.74
N ASN A 426 -8.49 -4.93 9.42
CA ASN A 426 -7.29 -5.68 9.01
C ASN A 426 -7.47 -7.19 9.26
N PRO A 427 -8.15 -7.91 8.37
CA PRO A 427 -8.41 -9.34 8.53
C PRO A 427 -7.17 -10.21 8.65
N ARG A 428 -6.00 -9.66 8.29
CA ARG A 428 -4.69 -10.34 8.27
C ARG A 428 -3.78 -9.90 9.41
N ASN A 429 -4.26 -9.12 10.37
CA ASN A 429 -3.52 -8.84 11.60
C ASN A 429 -3.37 -10.12 12.44
N GLY A 430 -2.15 -10.65 12.52
CA GLY A 430 -1.83 -11.93 13.18
C GLY A 430 -2.22 -12.02 14.66
N TYR A 431 -2.42 -10.90 15.36
CA TYR A 431 -2.86 -10.89 16.77
C TYR A 431 -4.36 -11.13 16.97
N GLY A 432 -5.18 -10.87 15.94
CA GLY A 432 -6.65 -10.99 15.99
C GLY A 432 -7.26 -11.97 14.98
N ALA A 433 -6.44 -12.60 14.13
CA ALA A 433 -6.90 -13.52 13.10
C ALA A 433 -7.72 -14.72 13.63
N ASP A 434 -7.51 -15.10 14.90
CA ASP A 434 -8.29 -16.13 15.56
C ASP A 434 -9.32 -15.52 16.53
N LYS A 435 -10.49 -15.16 15.97
CA LYS A 435 -11.63 -14.63 16.74
C LYS A 435 -12.05 -15.58 17.88
N SER A 436 -11.76 -16.88 17.79
CA SER A 436 -12.12 -17.86 18.84
C SER A 436 -11.41 -17.61 20.18
N LYS A 437 -10.27 -16.89 20.17
CA LYS A 437 -9.55 -16.50 21.38
C LYS A 437 -10.29 -15.44 22.21
N PHE A 438 -11.26 -14.76 21.62
CA PHE A 438 -12.02 -13.68 22.25
C PHE A 438 -13.53 -13.97 22.11
N PRO A 439 -14.09 -14.90 22.89
CA PRO A 439 -15.51 -15.22 22.83
C PRO A 439 -16.37 -14.03 23.30
N GLU A 440 -17.50 -13.79 22.64
CA GLU A 440 -18.47 -12.75 23.04
C GLU A 440 -18.96 -12.92 24.49
N ASN A 441 -19.01 -14.17 24.96
CA ASN A 441 -19.34 -14.52 26.34
C ASN A 441 -18.03 -14.73 27.15
N PRO A 442 -17.56 -13.74 27.94
CA PRO A 442 -16.28 -13.87 28.66
C PRO A 442 -16.25 -15.01 29.67
N GLU A 443 -17.40 -15.45 30.18
CA GLU A 443 -17.55 -16.55 31.12
C GLU A 443 -17.09 -17.91 30.55
N THR A 444 -17.14 -18.08 29.22
CA THR A 444 -16.65 -19.30 28.55
C THR A 444 -15.14 -19.25 28.29
N HIS A 445 -14.50 -18.10 28.51
CA HIS A 445 -13.07 -17.95 28.28
C HIS A 445 -12.27 -18.70 29.35
N GLY A 446 -11.23 -19.44 28.94
CA GLY A 446 -10.46 -20.30 29.84
C GLY A 446 -9.81 -19.56 31.03
N LEU A 447 -9.55 -18.27 30.91
CA LEU A 447 -9.00 -17.43 31.98
C LEU A 447 -10.04 -16.83 32.93
N TRP A 448 -11.35 -17.03 32.71
CA TRP A 448 -12.41 -16.37 33.49
C TRP A 448 -12.19 -16.49 35.01
N ARG A 449 -12.09 -15.33 35.68
CA ARG A 449 -11.85 -15.20 37.13
C ARG A 449 -10.61 -15.94 37.67
N ARG A 450 -9.66 -16.35 36.82
CA ARG A 450 -8.45 -17.07 37.27
C ARG A 450 -7.59 -16.24 38.21
N ARG A 451 -7.48 -14.92 38.02
CA ARG A 451 -6.73 -14.03 38.93
C ARG A 451 -7.34 -14.01 40.32
N VAL A 452 -8.67 -13.89 40.38
CA VAL A 452 -9.44 -13.89 41.64
C VAL A 452 -9.23 -15.20 42.39
N LYS A 453 -9.30 -16.34 41.69
CA LYS A 453 -9.05 -17.65 42.29
C LYS A 453 -7.62 -17.81 42.78
N ALA A 454 -6.63 -17.39 41.99
CA ALA A 454 -5.21 -17.52 42.31
C ALA A 454 -4.76 -16.67 43.51
N LYS A 455 -5.43 -15.54 43.80
CA LYS A 455 -5.18 -14.73 45.00
C LYS A 455 -5.89 -15.25 46.26
N ALA A 456 -6.92 -16.07 46.08
CA ALA A 456 -7.70 -16.64 47.19
C ALA A 456 -7.11 -17.96 47.71
N SER A 457 -6.31 -18.64 46.88
CA SER A 457 -5.45 -19.79 47.20
C SER A 457 -4.09 -19.33 47.71
#